data_AF-A0A973EUJ9-F1
#
_entry.id   AF-A0A973EUJ9-F1
#
_cell.length_a   1.000
_cell.length_b   1.000
_cell.length_c   1.000
_cell.angle_alpha   90.00
_cell.angle_beta   90.00
_cell.angle_gamma   90.00
#
_symmetry.space_group_name_H-M   'P 1'
#
loop_
_entity.id
_entity.type
_entity.pdbx_description
1 polymer ?
#
loop_
_entity_poly.entity_id
_entity_poly.type
_entity_poly.pdbx_seq_one_letter_code
_entity_poly.pdbx_strand_id
1 'polypeptide(L)'
;MKTAISVFLFCVFLPVLNSCSNKSESWIRINQMGYRTGDIKCAVFISSGKIEVSSFSIIDAKNGRKIKTLKSVTKAEPLHPFVSCYRLNFSELQKEGIYRIVAGKTVSPDFKIADDVYDETADFLLNYMRQQRCGFNPYRNASCHLNDGYEIYGPENDSVHIDVTGGWHDAADYLQYVATSANATYQMLFAWQKNPEAFTDKYLPDGLPGSDGTP
;
A
#
# COMPACT_ATOMS: atom_id res chain seq x y z
N MET A 1 -68.28 -19.75 -49.57
CA MET A 1 -66.81 -19.66 -49.75
C MET A 1 -66.30 -18.61 -48.79
N LYS A 2 -65.49 -19.00 -47.80
CA LYS A 2 -64.95 -18.12 -46.75
C LYS A 2 -63.56 -17.67 -47.16
N THR A 3 -63.27 -16.37 -47.13
CA THR A 3 -61.91 -15.84 -47.25
C THR A 3 -61.63 -15.03 -45.98
N ALA A 4 -60.79 -15.56 -45.11
CA ALA A 4 -60.30 -14.86 -43.93
C ALA A 4 -58.95 -14.23 -44.29
N ILE A 5 -58.85 -12.90 -44.19
CA ILE A 5 -57.61 -12.15 -44.38
C ILE A 5 -56.94 -12.04 -43.01
N SER A 6 -55.78 -12.66 -42.85
CA SER A 6 -54.95 -12.56 -41.66
C SER A 6 -53.98 -11.39 -41.82
N VAL A 7 -54.15 -10.34 -41.03
CA VAL A 7 -53.21 -9.20 -40.97
C VAL A 7 -52.10 -9.56 -39.99
N PHE A 8 -50.87 -9.71 -40.49
CA PHE A 8 -49.68 -9.92 -39.66
C PHE A 8 -49.17 -8.57 -39.16
N LEU A 9 -49.22 -8.35 -37.85
CA LEU A 9 -48.65 -7.18 -37.19
C LEU A 9 -47.13 -7.40 -37.03
N PHE A 10 -46.32 -6.68 -37.81
CA PHE A 10 -44.86 -6.77 -37.75
C PHE A 10 -44.33 -5.87 -36.62
N CYS A 11 -44.13 -6.42 -35.42
CA CYS A 11 -43.42 -5.74 -34.34
C CYS A 11 -41.94 -5.60 -34.71
N VAL A 12 -41.53 -4.39 -35.08
CA VAL A 12 -40.11 -4.02 -35.27
C VAL A 12 -39.43 -4.04 -33.90
N PHE A 13 -38.68 -5.10 -33.61
CA PHE A 13 -37.75 -5.14 -32.50
C PHE A 13 -36.57 -4.21 -32.83
N LEU A 14 -36.53 -3.01 -32.24
CA LEU A 14 -35.32 -2.19 -32.25
C LEU A 14 -34.27 -2.89 -31.36
N PRO A 15 -33.11 -3.32 -31.88
CA PRO A 15 -32.02 -3.73 -31.02
C PRO A 15 -31.48 -2.48 -30.32
N VAL A 16 -31.62 -2.43 -29.00
CA VAL A 16 -30.90 -1.46 -28.17
C VAL A 16 -29.43 -1.82 -28.30
N LEU A 17 -28.74 -1.16 -29.23
CA LEU A 17 -27.28 -1.17 -29.32
C LEU A 17 -26.76 -0.47 -28.05
N ASN A 18 -26.56 -1.25 -26.99
CA ASN A 18 -25.66 -0.87 -25.92
C ASN A 18 -24.28 -0.73 -26.55
N SER A 19 -23.94 0.49 -26.95
CA SER A 19 -22.59 0.83 -27.32
C SER A 19 -21.73 0.53 -26.10
N CYS A 20 -20.89 -0.51 -26.19
CA CYS A 20 -19.77 -0.70 -25.28
C CYS A 20 -18.81 0.48 -25.50
N SER A 21 -19.16 1.66 -24.98
CA SER A 21 -18.19 2.72 -24.84
C SER A 21 -17.20 2.19 -23.81
N ASN A 22 -15.93 2.02 -24.21
CA ASN A 22 -14.83 1.90 -23.25
C ASN A 22 -14.89 3.13 -22.35
N LYS A 23 -15.53 2.98 -21.19
CA LYS A 23 -15.70 4.07 -20.25
C LYS A 23 -14.30 4.42 -19.78
N SER A 24 -13.84 5.63 -20.08
CA SER A 24 -12.60 6.12 -19.53
C SER A 24 -12.75 6.19 -18.02
N GLU A 25 -11.81 5.56 -17.33
CA GLU A 25 -11.77 5.55 -15.89
C GLU A 25 -10.64 6.47 -15.43
N SER A 26 -10.84 7.08 -14.28
CA SER A 26 -9.93 8.06 -13.71
C SER A 26 -9.82 7.83 -12.22
N TRP A 27 -8.61 8.03 -11.69
CA TRP A 27 -8.30 7.80 -10.29
C TRP A 27 -7.42 8.90 -9.75
N ILE A 28 -7.53 9.14 -8.44
CA ILE A 28 -6.62 9.98 -7.68
C ILE A 28 -5.98 9.10 -6.61
N ARG A 29 -4.67 8.87 -6.74
CA ARG A 29 -3.85 8.13 -5.79
C ARG A 29 -3.23 9.09 -4.79
N ILE A 30 -3.24 8.69 -3.53
CA ILE A 30 -2.78 9.46 -2.37
C ILE A 30 -2.01 8.53 -1.44
N ASN A 31 -1.28 9.10 -0.49
CA ASN A 31 -0.89 8.35 0.70
C ASN A 31 -2.14 8.10 1.55
N GLN A 32 -2.47 6.81 1.77
CA GLN A 32 -3.67 6.42 2.51
C GLN A 32 -3.51 6.56 4.03
N MET A 33 -2.28 6.56 4.56
CA MET A 33 -2.04 6.91 5.97
C MET A 33 -2.31 8.39 6.23
N GLY A 34 -1.90 9.23 5.27
CA GLY A 34 -2.04 10.67 5.35
C GLY A 34 -0.72 11.40 5.11
N TYR A 35 -0.65 12.63 5.60
CA TYR A 35 0.51 13.51 5.46
C TYR A 35 0.70 14.33 6.74
N ARG A 36 1.95 14.58 7.15
CA ARG A 36 2.21 15.55 8.23
C ARG A 36 1.92 16.96 7.77
N THR A 37 1.63 17.86 8.72
CA THR A 37 1.25 19.24 8.42
C THR A 37 2.34 19.97 7.62
N GLY A 38 3.61 19.74 7.97
CA GLY A 38 4.78 20.37 7.32
C GLY A 38 5.31 19.66 6.07
N ASP A 39 4.85 18.45 5.76
CA ASP A 39 5.42 17.65 4.67
C ASP A 39 5.03 18.15 3.27
N ILE A 40 5.80 17.73 2.27
CA ILE A 40 5.40 17.80 0.87
C ILE A 40 4.23 16.84 0.64
N LYS A 41 3.16 17.33 0.02
CA LYS A 41 1.93 16.57 -0.22
C LYS A 41 1.59 16.60 -1.69
N CYS A 42 1.51 15.41 -2.28
CA CYS A 42 1.20 15.25 -3.69
C CYS A 42 0.30 14.04 -3.93
N ALA A 43 -0.78 14.26 -4.67
CA ALA A 43 -1.63 13.21 -5.21
C ALA A 43 -1.30 12.98 -6.68
N VAL A 44 -1.58 11.79 -7.17
CA VAL A 44 -1.38 11.42 -8.57
C VAL A 44 -2.74 11.18 -9.21
N PHE A 45 -3.12 12.03 -10.15
CA PHE A 45 -4.25 11.79 -11.03
C PHE A 45 -3.80 10.95 -12.22
N ILE A 46 -4.55 9.91 -12.55
CA ILE A 46 -4.34 9.06 -13.73
C ILE A 46 -5.67 8.77 -14.40
N SER A 47 -5.68 8.70 -15.72
CA SER A 47 -6.88 8.37 -16.51
C SER A 47 -6.53 7.57 -17.77
N SER A 48 -7.34 6.56 -18.08
CA SER A 48 -7.28 5.82 -19.36
C SER A 48 -7.86 6.61 -20.54
N GLY A 49 -8.67 7.64 -20.25
CA GLY A 49 -9.12 8.61 -21.25
C GLY A 49 -8.28 9.87 -21.29
N LYS A 50 -8.34 10.59 -22.41
CA LYS A 50 -7.74 11.92 -22.58
C LYS A 50 -8.51 12.92 -21.73
N ILE A 51 -7.91 13.36 -20.63
CA ILE A 51 -8.50 14.34 -19.71
C ILE A 51 -7.47 15.42 -19.44
N GLU A 52 -7.89 16.68 -19.57
CA GLU A 52 -7.07 17.81 -19.16
C GLU A 52 -7.42 18.21 -17.72
N VAL A 53 -6.42 18.21 -16.85
CA VAL A 53 -6.55 18.66 -15.46
C VAL A 53 -5.71 19.92 -15.30
N SER A 54 -6.38 21.06 -15.08
CA SER A 54 -5.73 22.35 -14.83
C SER A 54 -5.89 22.84 -13.38
N SER A 55 -6.82 22.22 -12.63
CA SER A 55 -7.06 22.53 -11.23
C SER A 55 -7.73 21.36 -10.51
N PHE A 56 -7.73 21.40 -9.18
CA PHE A 56 -8.40 20.45 -8.31
C PHE A 56 -8.86 21.15 -7.03
N SER A 57 -9.81 20.55 -6.31
CA SER A 57 -10.34 21.10 -5.06
C SER A 57 -10.04 20.18 -3.89
N ILE A 58 -9.77 20.79 -2.73
CA ILE A 58 -9.74 20.12 -1.43
C ILE A 58 -11.12 20.29 -0.80
N ILE A 59 -11.71 19.17 -0.39
CA ILE A 59 -12.99 19.07 0.30
C ILE A 59 -12.73 18.57 1.71
N ASP A 60 -13.36 19.18 2.71
CA ASP A 60 -13.43 18.66 4.08
C ASP A 60 -14.34 17.42 4.07
N ALA A 61 -13.80 16.28 4.48
CA ALA A 61 -14.51 15.01 4.41
C ALA A 61 -15.67 14.91 5.42
N LYS A 62 -15.61 15.69 6.52
CA LYS A 62 -16.62 15.65 7.60
C LYS A 62 -17.90 16.37 7.21
N ASN A 63 -17.80 17.51 6.54
CA ASN A 63 -18.96 18.35 6.21
C ASN A 63 -19.19 18.54 4.69
N GLY A 64 -18.32 18.00 3.85
CA GLY A 64 -18.42 18.11 2.39
C GLY A 64 -18.12 19.50 1.84
N ARG A 65 -17.68 20.44 2.68
CA ARG A 65 -17.40 21.82 2.26
C ARG A 65 -16.09 21.87 1.48
N LYS A 66 -16.13 22.57 0.35
CA LYS A 66 -14.93 22.94 -0.39
C LYS A 66 -14.10 23.92 0.43
N ILE A 67 -12.87 23.51 0.76
CA ILE A 67 -11.91 24.32 1.50
C ILE A 67 -11.19 25.28 0.55
N LYS A 68 -10.64 24.74 -0.55
CA LYS A 68 -9.89 25.54 -1.53
C LYS A 68 -9.84 24.84 -2.88
N THR A 69 -9.59 25.63 -3.93
CA THR A 69 -9.25 25.13 -5.27
C THR A 69 -7.82 25.53 -5.59
N LEU A 70 -7.03 24.57 -6.07
CA LEU A 70 -5.60 24.71 -6.35
C LEU A 70 -5.34 24.52 -7.85
N LYS A 71 -4.35 25.27 -8.35
CA LYS A 71 -3.86 25.19 -9.73
C LYS A 71 -2.44 24.63 -9.83
N SER A 72 -1.88 24.18 -8.71
CA SER A 72 -0.57 23.53 -8.57
C SER A 72 -0.62 22.11 -9.15
N VAL A 73 -0.79 22.05 -10.47
CA VAL A 73 -0.91 20.83 -11.26
C VAL A 73 0.28 20.73 -12.21
N THR A 74 0.95 19.59 -12.21
CA THR A 74 2.06 19.32 -13.12
C THR A 74 1.70 18.11 -13.96
N LYS A 75 1.69 18.27 -15.29
CA LYS A 75 1.50 17.13 -16.21
C LYS A 75 2.70 16.20 -16.11
N ALA A 76 2.43 14.91 -16.03
CA ALA A 76 3.43 13.86 -16.04
C ALA A 76 3.35 13.08 -17.36
N GLU A 77 4.42 12.37 -17.69
CA GLU A 77 4.43 11.48 -18.85
C GLU A 77 3.36 10.38 -18.71
N PRO A 78 2.71 9.98 -19.83
CA PRO A 78 1.79 8.86 -19.83
C PRO A 78 2.44 7.56 -19.33
N LEU A 79 1.66 6.74 -18.62
CA LEU A 79 2.06 5.40 -18.18
C LEU A 79 0.94 4.44 -18.55
N HIS A 80 1.16 3.57 -19.54
CA HIS A 80 0.14 2.62 -20.01
C HIS A 80 -0.47 1.84 -18.83
N PRO A 81 -1.81 1.70 -18.74
CA PRO A 81 -2.84 2.09 -19.72
C PRO A 81 -3.32 3.55 -19.61
N PHE A 82 -2.71 4.37 -18.76
CA PHE A 82 -3.12 5.75 -18.50
C PHE A 82 -2.48 6.73 -19.51
N VAL A 83 -3.33 7.44 -20.24
CA VAL A 83 -2.94 8.43 -21.26
C VAL A 83 -2.96 9.86 -20.74
N SER A 84 -3.40 10.08 -19.51
CA SER A 84 -3.45 11.38 -18.86
C SER A 84 -3.02 11.24 -17.41
N CYS A 85 -1.83 11.76 -17.10
CA CYS A 85 -1.17 11.64 -15.79
C CYS A 85 -0.82 13.04 -15.27
N TYR A 86 -1.15 13.33 -14.01
CA TYR A 86 -0.86 14.61 -13.37
C TYR A 86 -0.46 14.45 -11.91
N ARG A 87 0.48 15.27 -11.46
CA ARG A 87 0.81 15.50 -10.06
C ARG A 87 -0.01 16.68 -9.55
N LEU A 88 -0.71 16.49 -8.44
CA LEU A 88 -1.53 17.50 -7.77
C LEU A 88 -0.85 17.87 -6.46
N ASN A 89 -0.13 18.99 -6.41
CA ASN A 89 0.60 19.40 -5.20
C ASN A 89 -0.31 20.24 -4.29
N PHE A 90 -0.52 19.80 -3.07
CA PHE A 90 -1.34 20.49 -2.07
C PHE A 90 -0.58 20.72 -0.77
N SER A 91 0.73 20.89 -0.85
CA SER A 91 1.60 21.07 0.32
C SER A 91 1.24 22.30 1.14
N GLU A 92 0.64 23.32 0.51
CA GLU A 92 0.12 24.52 1.19
C GLU A 92 -1.04 24.23 2.16
N LEU A 93 -1.69 23.06 2.08
CA LEU A 93 -2.66 22.63 3.08
C LEU A 93 -1.91 22.05 4.29
N GLN A 94 -1.82 22.85 5.35
CA GLN A 94 -1.16 22.48 6.60
C GLN A 94 -2.15 22.25 7.75
N LYS A 95 -3.40 22.68 7.59
CA LYS A 95 -4.41 22.51 8.63
C LYS A 95 -4.71 21.02 8.82
N GLU A 96 -4.73 20.59 10.07
CA GLU A 96 -5.12 19.23 10.42
C GLU A 96 -6.58 18.95 10.10
N GLY A 97 -6.86 17.72 9.68
CA GLY A 97 -8.20 17.27 9.36
C GLY A 97 -8.24 16.05 8.45
N ILE A 98 -9.46 15.70 8.06
CA ILE A 98 -9.71 14.63 7.08
C ILE A 98 -10.26 15.28 5.81
N TYR A 99 -9.63 14.98 4.69
CA TYR A 99 -9.87 15.66 3.42
C TYR A 99 -10.06 14.68 2.28
N ARG A 100 -10.60 15.22 1.19
CA ARG A 100 -10.72 14.55 -0.10
C ARG A 100 -10.30 15.48 -1.23
N ILE A 101 -9.67 14.95 -2.27
CA ILE A 101 -9.31 15.69 -3.47
C ILE A 101 -10.33 15.41 -4.57
N VAL A 102 -10.77 16.46 -5.25
CA VAL A 102 -11.67 16.38 -6.41
C VAL A 102 -11.02 17.05 -7.62
N ALA A 103 -10.84 16.29 -8.71
CA ALA A 103 -10.35 16.79 -10.00
C ALA A 103 -11.33 16.37 -11.11
N GLY A 104 -12.05 17.34 -11.68
CA GLY A 104 -13.17 17.07 -12.58
C GLY A 104 -14.27 16.27 -11.88
N LYS A 105 -14.58 15.08 -12.40
CA LYS A 105 -15.53 14.11 -11.81
C LYS A 105 -14.86 13.09 -10.89
N THR A 106 -13.53 13.12 -10.80
CA THR A 106 -12.76 12.11 -10.06
C THR A 106 -12.54 12.58 -8.64
N VAL A 107 -12.69 11.64 -7.71
CA VAL A 107 -12.71 11.90 -6.28
C VAL A 107 -11.76 10.89 -5.61
N SER A 108 -10.84 11.36 -4.77
CA SER A 108 -9.93 10.48 -4.02
C SER A 108 -10.66 9.75 -2.89
N PRO A 109 -10.07 8.71 -2.27
CA PRO A 109 -10.42 8.32 -0.91
C PRO A 109 -10.16 9.47 0.08
N ASP A 110 -10.69 9.32 1.30
CA ASP A 110 -10.37 10.22 2.41
C ASP A 110 -8.92 10.02 2.87
N PHE A 111 -8.27 11.11 3.29
CA PHE A 111 -6.94 11.08 3.88
C PHE A 111 -6.81 12.05 5.04
N LYS A 112 -5.94 11.72 5.99
CA LYS A 112 -5.64 12.54 7.16
C LYS A 112 -4.49 13.50 6.85
N ILE A 113 -4.58 14.73 7.36
CA ILE A 113 -3.43 15.59 7.61
C ILE A 113 -3.32 15.77 9.12
N ALA A 114 -2.21 15.32 9.70
CA ALA A 114 -1.87 15.45 11.11
C ALA A 114 -0.41 15.02 11.32
N ASP A 115 0.26 15.51 12.36
CA ASP A 115 1.68 15.18 12.57
C ASP A 115 1.92 13.75 13.08
N ASP A 116 0.87 13.13 13.61
CA ASP A 116 0.82 11.77 14.15
C ASP A 116 0.54 10.66 13.09
N VAL A 117 0.43 11.00 11.80
CA VAL A 117 -0.02 10.04 10.75
C VAL A 117 0.91 8.84 10.55
N TYR A 118 2.15 8.91 11.03
CA TYR A 118 3.15 7.84 10.91
C TYR A 118 3.55 7.25 12.25
N ASP A 119 2.90 7.65 13.35
CA ASP A 119 3.22 7.14 14.67
C ASP A 119 2.94 5.64 14.73
N GLU A 120 3.76 4.91 15.50
CA GLU A 120 3.73 3.44 15.65
C GLU A 120 3.97 2.63 14.36
N THR A 121 4.19 3.27 13.20
CA THR A 121 4.41 2.55 11.93
C THR A 121 5.69 1.72 11.94
N ALA A 122 6.75 2.20 12.61
CA ALA A 122 8.00 1.45 12.76
C ALA A 122 7.77 0.13 13.52
N ASP A 123 7.09 0.18 14.67
CA ASP A 123 6.75 -1.02 15.45
C ASP A 123 5.82 -1.96 14.68
N PHE A 124 4.85 -1.40 13.95
CA PHE A 124 3.93 -2.17 13.12
C PHE A 124 4.67 -2.98 12.06
N LEU A 125 5.65 -2.39 11.36
CA LEU A 125 6.45 -3.09 10.35
C LEU A 125 7.24 -4.26 10.94
N LEU A 126 7.71 -4.14 12.19
CA LEU A 126 8.44 -5.21 12.88
C LEU A 126 7.56 -6.43 13.20
N ASN A 127 6.22 -6.32 13.13
CA ASN A 127 5.34 -7.48 13.27
C ASN A 127 5.60 -8.52 12.17
N TYR A 128 5.93 -8.07 10.96
CA TYR A 128 6.32 -8.98 9.88
C TYR A 128 7.58 -9.76 10.26
N MET A 129 8.60 -9.08 10.80
CA MET A 129 9.84 -9.74 11.24
C MET A 129 9.58 -10.77 12.35
N ARG A 130 8.65 -10.50 13.28
CA ARG A 130 8.23 -11.48 14.31
C ARG A 130 7.50 -12.68 13.71
N GLN A 131 6.63 -12.46 12.71
CA GLN A 131 5.93 -13.53 11.99
C GLN A 131 6.88 -14.42 11.19
N GLN A 132 7.99 -13.87 10.71
CA GLN A 132 8.98 -14.59 9.91
C GLN A 132 10.00 -15.35 10.76
N ARG A 133 9.96 -15.30 12.09
CA ARG A 133 10.93 -16.04 12.92
C ARG A 133 10.90 -17.54 12.64
N CYS A 134 12.09 -18.10 12.43
CA CYS A 134 12.39 -19.52 12.36
C CYS A 134 12.96 -19.98 13.73
N GLY A 135 12.84 -21.27 14.08
CA GLY A 135 12.95 -21.70 15.48
C GLY A 135 11.65 -21.37 16.21
N PHE A 136 11.70 -20.71 17.37
CA PHE A 136 10.49 -20.28 18.08
C PHE A 136 9.81 -19.09 17.39
N ASN A 137 8.54 -19.27 16.99
CA ASN A 137 7.73 -18.24 16.36
C ASN A 137 6.69 -17.69 17.36
N PRO A 138 6.83 -16.44 17.84
CA PRO A 138 5.96 -15.87 18.87
C PRO A 138 4.55 -15.57 18.35
N TYR A 139 4.38 -15.39 17.04
CA TYR A 139 3.07 -15.14 16.43
C TYR A 139 2.21 -16.40 16.37
N ARG A 140 2.84 -17.55 16.06
CA ARG A 140 2.17 -18.85 15.99
C ARG A 140 2.18 -19.60 17.32
N ASN A 141 3.00 -19.15 18.27
CA ASN A 141 3.32 -19.85 19.52
C ASN A 141 3.72 -21.31 19.27
N ALA A 142 4.61 -21.51 18.30
CA ALA A 142 5.07 -22.82 17.85
C ALA A 142 6.50 -22.72 17.32
N SER A 143 7.21 -23.85 17.29
CA SER A 143 8.57 -23.89 16.74
C SER A 143 8.64 -24.66 15.43
N CYS A 144 9.50 -24.21 14.52
CA CYS A 144 9.79 -24.87 13.25
C CYS A 144 11.31 -25.03 13.03
N HIS A 145 11.66 -25.95 12.14
CA HIS A 145 13.03 -26.15 11.65
C HIS A 145 14.11 -26.30 12.75
N LEU A 146 13.74 -27.02 13.82
CA LEU A 146 14.61 -27.29 14.98
C LEU A 146 15.81 -28.21 14.68
N ASN A 147 15.92 -28.71 13.45
CA ASN A 147 17.02 -29.57 12.99
C ASN A 147 17.90 -28.86 11.96
N ASP A 148 17.71 -27.56 11.74
CA ASP A 148 18.59 -26.81 10.84
C ASP A 148 20.00 -26.73 11.46
N GLY A 149 21.07 -27.10 10.76
CA GLY A 149 21.17 -27.59 9.38
C GLY A 149 22.36 -28.53 9.20
N TYR A 150 22.58 -28.97 7.96
CA TYR A 150 23.70 -29.83 7.61
C TYR A 150 24.64 -29.08 6.68
N GLU A 151 25.94 -29.23 6.90
CA GLU A 151 26.94 -28.73 5.95
C GLU A 151 26.72 -29.39 4.60
N ILE A 152 26.66 -28.62 3.51
CA ILE A 152 26.57 -29.14 2.14
C ILE A 152 27.84 -28.74 1.40
N TYR A 153 28.41 -29.66 0.64
CA TYR A 153 29.73 -29.56 -0.02
C TYR A 153 30.92 -29.53 0.96
N GLY A 154 30.72 -30.06 2.17
CA GLY A 154 31.76 -30.24 3.19
C GLY A 154 32.62 -31.48 2.96
N PRO A 155 33.73 -31.64 3.71
CA PRO A 155 34.63 -32.79 3.59
C PRO A 155 33.99 -34.12 4.03
N GLU A 156 32.91 -34.07 4.83
CA GLU A 156 32.26 -35.22 5.48
C GLU A 156 30.98 -35.67 4.76
N ASN A 157 30.92 -35.56 3.42
CA ASN A 157 29.81 -36.02 2.57
C ASN A 157 28.43 -35.58 3.05
N ASP A 158 28.29 -34.29 3.37
CA ASP A 158 27.03 -33.64 3.74
C ASP A 158 26.32 -34.24 4.98
N SER A 159 27.08 -34.86 5.89
CA SER A 159 26.54 -35.54 7.08
C SER A 159 26.72 -34.78 8.39
N VAL A 160 27.53 -33.72 8.38
CA VAL A 160 27.83 -32.92 9.58
C VAL A 160 26.65 -32.00 9.87
N HIS A 161 25.97 -32.27 10.99
CA HIS A 161 24.98 -31.35 11.54
C HIS A 161 25.69 -30.17 12.21
N ILE A 162 25.22 -28.96 11.90
CA ILE A 162 25.64 -27.70 12.52
C ILE A 162 24.37 -26.99 12.94
N ASP A 163 24.21 -26.71 14.23
CA ASP A 163 23.06 -25.96 14.71
C ASP A 163 23.11 -24.51 14.19
N VAL A 164 22.20 -24.22 13.27
CA VAL A 164 21.97 -22.88 12.70
C VAL A 164 20.51 -22.46 12.89
N THR A 165 19.83 -23.06 13.87
CA THR A 165 18.44 -22.75 14.21
C THR A 165 18.29 -21.27 14.59
N GLY A 166 17.17 -20.65 14.18
CA GLY A 166 16.84 -19.26 14.51
C GLY A 166 16.69 -18.41 13.27
N GLY A 167 16.87 -17.08 13.38
CA GLY A 167 16.77 -16.17 12.25
C GLY A 167 15.36 -16.00 11.70
N TRP A 168 15.25 -15.68 10.40
CA TRP A 168 13.98 -15.42 9.71
C TRP A 168 13.85 -16.26 8.45
N HIS A 169 12.63 -16.72 8.16
CA HIS A 169 12.22 -17.13 6.83
C HIS A 169 12.31 -15.92 5.88
N ASP A 170 13.00 -16.06 4.76
CA ASP A 170 13.40 -14.94 3.92
C ASP A 170 12.23 -14.24 3.24
N ALA A 171 11.27 -15.04 2.76
CA ALA A 171 10.10 -14.55 2.06
C ALA A 171 8.87 -15.41 2.39
N ALA A 172 8.12 -15.84 1.38
CA ALA A 172 6.94 -16.68 1.57
C ALA A 172 7.29 -18.17 1.77
N ASP A 173 8.51 -18.57 1.39
CA ASP A 173 9.09 -19.87 1.70
C ASP A 173 9.83 -19.83 3.04
N TYR A 174 10.30 -21.00 3.49
CA TYR A 174 10.94 -21.14 4.79
C TYR A 174 12.48 -21.16 4.73
N LEU A 175 13.07 -20.88 3.57
CA LEU A 175 14.53 -20.83 3.44
C LEU A 175 15.08 -19.55 4.08
N GLN A 176 16.39 -19.59 4.34
CA GLN A 176 17.12 -18.49 4.97
C GLN A 176 18.33 -18.14 4.12
N TYR A 177 18.54 -16.85 3.89
CA TYR A 177 19.67 -16.36 3.10
C TYR A 177 20.45 -15.30 3.89
N VAL A 178 21.77 -15.48 3.96
CA VAL A 178 22.66 -14.58 4.71
C VAL A 178 22.63 -13.16 4.12
N ALA A 179 22.63 -13.04 2.79
CA ALA A 179 22.71 -11.72 2.13
C ALA A 179 21.51 -10.82 2.47
N THR A 180 20.30 -11.37 2.41
CA THR A 180 19.07 -10.65 2.74
C THR A 180 18.92 -10.42 4.23
N SER A 181 19.22 -11.43 5.06
CA SER A 181 19.19 -11.30 6.53
C SER A 181 20.18 -10.26 7.05
N ALA A 182 21.40 -10.22 6.49
CA ALA A 182 22.41 -9.21 6.83
C ALA A 182 21.95 -7.81 6.43
N ASN A 183 21.37 -7.65 5.24
CA ASN A 183 20.82 -6.37 4.80
C ASN A 183 19.65 -5.93 5.69
N ALA A 184 18.67 -6.80 5.97
CA ALA A 184 17.55 -6.50 6.84
C ALA A 184 18.03 -6.07 8.24
N THR A 185 18.98 -6.80 8.81
CA THR A 185 19.62 -6.48 10.10
C THR A 185 20.26 -5.09 10.07
N TYR A 186 21.08 -4.81 9.05
CA TYR A 186 21.72 -3.51 8.91
C TYR A 186 20.69 -2.37 8.81
N GLN A 187 19.65 -2.52 7.98
CA GLN A 187 18.63 -1.48 7.80
C GLN A 187 17.85 -1.22 9.09
N MET A 188 17.48 -2.27 9.86
CA MET A 188 16.81 -2.11 11.15
C MET A 188 17.71 -1.40 12.18
N LEU A 189 18.97 -1.83 12.31
CA LEU A 189 19.93 -1.19 13.22
C LEU A 189 20.21 0.26 12.83
N PHE A 190 20.35 0.54 11.53
CA PHE A 190 20.53 1.89 11.02
C PHE A 190 19.30 2.77 11.28
N ALA A 191 18.09 2.25 11.07
CA ALA A 191 16.86 2.99 11.34
C ALA A 191 16.74 3.35 12.83
N TRP A 192 17.01 2.40 13.72
CA TRP A 192 17.05 2.64 15.17
C TRP A 192 18.12 3.66 15.55
N GLN A 193 19.36 3.51 15.04
CA GLN A 193 20.44 4.46 15.31
C GLN A 193 20.09 5.89 14.90
N LYS A 194 19.35 6.06 13.80
CA LYS A 194 18.96 7.37 13.28
C LYS A 194 17.74 7.96 13.97
N ASN A 195 16.82 7.13 14.44
CA ASN A 195 15.55 7.55 15.02
C ASN A 195 15.14 6.61 16.17
N PRO A 196 15.87 6.61 17.30
CA PRO A 196 15.63 5.64 18.37
C PRO A 196 14.23 5.80 18.99
N GLU A 197 13.72 7.04 19.06
CA GLU A 197 12.38 7.35 19.59
C GLU A 197 11.23 6.82 18.72
N ALA A 198 11.51 6.35 17.50
CA ALA A 198 10.50 5.77 16.63
C ALA A 198 10.14 4.32 17.00
N PHE A 199 10.95 3.66 17.83
CA PHE A 199 10.79 2.26 18.21
C PHE A 199 10.44 2.15 19.69
N THR A 200 9.47 1.32 20.02
CA THR A 200 9.02 1.16 21.41
C THR A 200 9.44 -0.19 21.99
N ASP A 201 9.70 -0.20 23.30
CA ASP A 201 9.96 -1.42 24.07
C ASP A 201 8.63 -2.09 24.45
N LYS A 202 8.05 -2.82 23.49
CA LYS A 202 6.78 -3.56 23.64
C LYS A 202 6.94 -5.08 23.48
N TYR A 203 8.13 -5.56 23.12
CA TYR A 203 8.39 -6.99 22.88
C TYR A 203 9.73 -7.43 23.48
N LEU A 204 9.73 -8.60 24.10
CA LEU A 204 10.92 -9.26 24.64
C LEU A 204 11.81 -9.85 23.51
N PRO A 205 13.05 -10.28 23.79
CA PRO A 205 13.93 -10.88 22.79
C PRO A 205 13.33 -12.10 22.06
N ASP A 206 12.49 -12.89 22.73
CA ASP A 206 11.75 -14.03 22.14
C ASP A 206 10.55 -13.60 21.27
N GLY A 207 10.27 -12.30 21.21
CA GLY A 207 9.25 -11.65 20.41
C GLY A 207 7.84 -11.76 21.00
N LEU A 208 7.70 -12.27 22.23
CA LEU A 208 6.47 -12.20 23.00
C LEU A 208 6.25 -10.77 23.54
N PRO A 209 5.00 -10.35 23.79
CA PRO A 209 4.72 -9.06 24.40
C PRO A 209 5.38 -8.93 25.78
N GLY A 210 6.06 -7.81 26.02
CA GLY A 210 6.75 -7.50 27.27
C GLY A 210 7.78 -6.39 27.09
N SER A 211 8.44 -5.97 28.16
CA SER A 211 9.44 -4.90 28.12
C SER A 211 10.61 -5.24 29.02
N ASP A 212 11.84 -4.97 28.57
CA ASP A 212 13.07 -5.25 29.32
C ASP A 212 14.06 -4.06 29.36
N GLY A 213 13.64 -2.89 28.86
CA GLY A 213 14.46 -1.70 28.73
C GLY A 213 15.16 -1.56 27.38
N THR A 214 15.00 -2.52 26.48
CA THR A 214 15.54 -2.51 25.11
C THR A 214 14.41 -2.50 24.08
N PRO A 215 14.31 -1.47 23.22
CA PRO A 215 13.35 -1.46 22.10
C PRO A 215 13.53 -2.62 21.11
#